data_AF-A0A317MPR3-F1
#
_entry.id   AF-A0A317MPR3-F1
#
_cell.length_a   1.000
_cell.length_b   1.000
_cell.length_c   1.000
_cell.angle_alpha   90.00
_cell.angle_beta   90.00
_cell.angle_gamma   90.00
#
_symmetry.space_group_name_H-M   'P 1'
#
loop_
_entity.id
_entity.type
_entity.pdbx_description
1 polymer ?
#
loop_
_entity_poly.entity_id
_entity_poly.type
_entity_poly.pdbx_seq_one_letter_code
_entity_poly.pdbx_strand_id
1 'polypeptide(L)'
;MPLASRIKSTGERFLPQATRERLETERQDAAARVAEERRLAKISKRREALLMNDSTVRAFSLGDGEFLGRTVERFTAAGASARNLELVTAALEHAGVDYFLVRGRSPLRHVVGVHRSERKRVLDAMRELYGNSPLFAIKPGSGGVVSAFSAYVDGALAEEVKSGLVIRFAEPLLSPSGQVLAGFEYGCDVQFWRDGATLLERDNLEELLGRLRVQAPAEVLADSLVAPTRNRVADVLPASQRKPATLTVNGREHPTFEPFTWKLADDVDFPIDVVYTWVDGEDPEHATKRARHQPESASAHEHASNSSRFTSRDELRYSLRSLEAYAPFVRNVYLVTDGQVPAWLDTEAPGISVVDHRDILPAEALPTFNSHAIESRLHHISGLAEHWLYLNDDVFLARPVRAGQFFHANGIAQVPFSPFQFGTGDPVSGEPAPNSAGKNVRALLERDFGRAITNKFKHAPHPQVRQVALEMEERYREELERTARSRFRSLSDVAFTATLHHHYAVLTGRAVPGEYRMRYVNIGLPDAAERLEALQSAEVDFFCLNDVDTPEEAQEAVALMVHGFLEPRFPFPSRYEKSS
;
A
#
# COMPACT_ATOMS: atom_id res chain seq x y z
N MET A 1 16.93 62.70 -27.06
CA MET A 1 15.59 62.09 -26.85
C MET A 1 14.54 63.14 -27.19
N PRO A 2 13.65 62.92 -28.17
CA PRO A 2 12.96 63.99 -28.87
C PRO A 2 11.61 64.35 -28.24
N LEU A 3 11.14 65.57 -28.54
CA LEU A 3 9.88 66.23 -28.13
C LEU A 3 8.60 65.35 -28.15
N ALA A 4 8.61 64.19 -28.81
CA ALA A 4 7.48 63.28 -28.93
C ALA A 4 6.99 62.67 -27.60
N SER A 5 7.85 62.49 -26.59
CA SER A 5 7.42 61.93 -25.30
C SER A 5 6.64 62.94 -24.43
N ARG A 6 6.88 64.25 -24.61
CA ARG A 6 6.17 65.32 -23.88
C ARG A 6 4.79 65.66 -24.44
N ILE A 7 4.49 65.29 -25.69
CA ILE A 7 3.16 65.52 -26.31
C ILE A 7 2.18 64.38 -25.97
N LYS A 8 2.67 63.14 -25.77
CA LYS A 8 1.82 62.00 -25.36
C LYS A 8 1.16 62.19 -23.99
N SER A 9 1.87 62.76 -23.02
CA SER A 9 1.35 62.92 -21.65
C SER A 9 0.28 64.01 -21.51
N THR A 10 0.22 64.98 -22.44
CA THR A 10 -0.77 66.07 -22.41
C THR A 10 -2.12 65.66 -23.03
N GLY A 11 -2.11 64.77 -24.04
CA GLY A 11 -3.32 64.24 -24.66
C GLY A 11 -4.08 63.20 -23.81
N GLU A 12 -3.36 62.44 -22.97
CA GLU A 12 -3.96 61.46 -22.06
C GLU A 12 -4.86 62.11 -20.99
N ARG A 13 -4.62 63.38 -20.63
CA ARG A 13 -5.47 64.14 -19.68
C ARG A 13 -6.83 64.58 -20.24
N PHE A 14 -7.01 64.59 -21.57
CA PHE A 14 -8.26 64.98 -22.24
C PHE A 14 -9.14 63.78 -22.64
N LEU A 15 -8.70 62.54 -22.36
CA LEU A 15 -9.51 61.35 -22.60
C LEU A 15 -10.67 61.25 -21.59
N PRO A 16 -11.87 60.80 -21.99
CA PRO A 16 -12.94 60.46 -21.05
C PRO A 16 -12.45 59.51 -19.94
N GLN A 17 -12.92 59.67 -18.71
CA GLN A 17 -12.48 58.89 -17.56
C GLN A 17 -12.53 57.37 -17.81
N ALA A 18 -13.63 56.89 -18.40
CA ALA A 18 -13.80 55.48 -18.78
C ALA A 18 -12.73 54.98 -19.78
N THR A 19 -12.24 55.84 -20.68
CA THR A 19 -11.18 55.49 -21.64
C THR A 19 -9.81 55.43 -20.97
N ARG A 20 -9.55 56.29 -19.98
CA ARG A 20 -8.32 56.25 -19.18
C ARG A 20 -8.27 55.00 -18.31
N GLU A 21 -9.36 54.69 -17.62
CA GLU A 21 -9.50 53.49 -16.80
C GLU A 21 -9.29 52.22 -17.65
N ARG A 22 -9.92 52.13 -18.84
CA ARG A 22 -9.71 51.00 -19.76
C ARG A 22 -8.25 50.86 -20.22
N LEU A 23 -7.62 51.96 -20.64
CA LEU A 23 -6.20 51.93 -21.07
C LEU A 23 -5.26 51.60 -19.91
N GLU A 24 -5.59 51.99 -18.69
CA GLU A 24 -4.84 51.63 -17.48
C GLU A 24 -5.01 50.14 -17.17
N THR A 25 -6.22 49.59 -17.24
CA THR A 25 -6.47 48.15 -17.14
C THR A 25 -5.71 47.37 -18.22
N GLU A 26 -5.79 47.78 -19.49
CA GLU A 26 -5.05 47.13 -20.59
C GLU A 26 -3.53 47.16 -20.37
N ARG A 27 -2.98 48.25 -19.84
CA ARG A 27 -1.56 48.37 -19.47
C ARG A 27 -1.20 47.49 -18.28
N GLN A 28 -2.04 47.42 -17.26
CA GLN A 28 -1.86 46.53 -16.11
C GLN A 28 -1.90 45.06 -16.55
N ASP A 29 -2.84 44.68 -17.41
CA ASP A 29 -2.96 43.33 -17.95
C ASP A 29 -1.77 42.96 -18.86
N ALA A 30 -1.31 43.89 -19.68
CA ALA A 30 -0.10 43.70 -20.49
C ALA A 30 1.16 43.55 -19.61
N ALA A 31 1.30 44.38 -18.58
CA ALA A 31 2.41 44.28 -17.63
C ALA A 31 2.37 42.97 -16.83
N ALA A 32 1.18 42.53 -16.41
CA ALA A 32 0.97 41.26 -15.73
C ALA A 32 1.34 40.07 -16.61
N ARG A 33 0.95 40.08 -17.91
CA ARG A 33 1.34 39.05 -18.87
C ARG A 33 2.86 38.97 -19.06
N VAL A 34 3.53 40.10 -19.26
CA VAL A 34 5.00 40.13 -19.40
C VAL A 34 5.70 39.66 -18.12
N ALA A 35 5.17 40.03 -16.94
CA ALA A 35 5.71 39.56 -15.66
C ALA A 35 5.55 38.04 -15.51
N GLU A 36 4.42 37.50 -15.94
CA GLU A 36 4.13 36.07 -15.91
C GLU A 36 5.01 35.29 -16.89
N GLU A 37 5.19 35.77 -18.12
CA GLU A 37 6.12 35.16 -19.10
C GLU A 37 7.56 35.10 -18.55
N ARG A 38 8.04 36.20 -17.93
CA ARG A 38 9.35 36.24 -17.29
C ARG A 38 9.45 35.27 -16.11
N ARG A 39 8.37 35.13 -15.33
CA ARG A 39 8.29 34.17 -14.22
C ARG A 39 8.40 32.74 -14.73
N LEU A 40 7.62 32.38 -15.75
CA LEU A 40 7.62 31.05 -16.37
C LEU A 40 8.99 30.73 -17.01
N ALA A 41 9.60 31.68 -17.72
CA ALA A 41 10.94 31.50 -18.29
C ALA A 41 12.00 31.23 -17.21
N LYS A 42 11.91 31.93 -16.06
CA LYS A 42 12.79 31.70 -14.92
C LYS A 42 12.57 30.33 -14.27
N ILE A 43 11.32 29.86 -14.21
CA ILE A 43 10.97 28.52 -13.73
C ILE A 43 11.56 27.47 -14.66
N SER A 44 11.33 27.58 -15.97
CA SER A 44 11.89 26.66 -16.99
C SER A 44 13.40 26.52 -16.84
N LYS A 45 14.11 27.66 -16.80
CA LYS A 45 15.57 27.68 -16.64
C LYS A 45 16.05 26.99 -15.36
N ARG A 46 15.31 27.12 -14.24
CA ARG A 46 15.66 26.45 -12.98
C ARG A 46 15.41 24.94 -13.03
N ARG A 47 14.30 24.52 -13.62
CA ARG A 47 13.98 23.09 -13.83
C ARG A 47 15.00 22.43 -14.75
N GLU A 48 15.33 23.06 -15.87
CA GLU A 48 16.39 22.61 -16.79
C GLU A 48 17.73 22.49 -16.08
N ALA A 49 18.13 23.50 -15.29
CA ALA A 49 19.37 23.45 -14.52
C ALA A 49 19.38 22.31 -13.49
N LEU A 50 18.24 22.03 -12.83
CA LEU A 50 18.13 20.90 -11.90
C LEU A 50 18.29 19.57 -12.63
N LEU A 51 17.60 19.36 -13.75
CA LEU A 51 17.70 18.15 -14.57
C LEU A 51 19.12 17.93 -15.11
N MET A 52 19.85 18.99 -15.46
CA MET A 52 21.23 18.89 -15.93
C MET A 52 22.23 18.57 -14.80
N ASN A 53 21.97 19.07 -13.59
CA ASN A 53 22.93 18.96 -12.47
C ASN A 53 22.69 17.74 -11.57
N ASP A 54 21.51 17.14 -11.59
CA ASP A 54 21.16 15.98 -10.78
C ASP A 54 20.56 14.87 -11.66
N SER A 55 21.39 13.88 -12.01
CA SER A 55 21.01 12.76 -12.89
C SER A 55 19.93 11.86 -12.29
N THR A 56 19.66 11.98 -10.98
CA THR A 56 18.58 11.24 -10.31
C THR A 56 17.25 11.96 -10.38
N VAL A 57 17.18 13.18 -10.93
CA VAL A 57 15.91 13.91 -11.10
C VAL A 57 15.38 13.70 -12.51
N ARG A 58 14.07 13.40 -12.62
CA ARG A 58 13.38 13.23 -13.91
C ARG A 58 12.04 13.93 -13.92
N ALA A 59 11.60 14.29 -15.12
CA ALA A 59 10.24 14.75 -15.35
C ALA A 59 9.27 13.57 -15.36
N PHE A 60 8.07 13.78 -14.82
CA PHE A 60 6.95 12.86 -14.90
C PHE A 60 5.65 13.64 -15.10
N SER A 61 4.65 13.00 -15.70
CA SER A 61 3.34 13.60 -15.93
C SER A 61 2.35 13.14 -14.86
N LEU A 62 1.53 14.07 -14.35
CA LEU A 62 0.42 13.78 -13.46
C LEU A 62 -0.78 14.65 -13.86
N GLY A 63 -1.82 14.04 -14.42
CA GLY A 63 -2.88 14.78 -15.11
C GLY A 63 -2.30 15.59 -16.28
N ASP A 64 -2.71 16.86 -16.41
CA ASP A 64 -2.24 17.76 -17.47
C ASP A 64 -0.92 18.48 -17.13
N GLY A 65 -0.30 18.16 -15.99
CA GLY A 65 0.89 18.83 -15.48
C GLY A 65 2.17 18.00 -15.61
N GLU A 66 3.28 18.69 -15.89
CA GLU A 66 4.63 18.12 -15.83
C GLU A 66 5.32 18.52 -14.51
N PHE A 67 5.84 17.52 -13.81
CA PHE A 67 6.45 17.61 -12.49
C PHE A 67 7.83 16.98 -12.49
N LEU A 68 8.63 17.28 -11.47
CA LEU A 68 9.93 16.66 -11.25
C LEU A 68 9.87 15.71 -10.05
N GLY A 69 10.48 14.55 -10.18
CA GLY A 69 10.62 13.56 -9.12
C GLY A 69 12.03 12.98 -9.10
N ARG A 70 12.35 12.19 -8.09
CA ARG A 70 13.65 11.55 -7.92
C ARG A 70 13.57 10.06 -8.22
N THR A 71 14.42 9.56 -9.11
CA THR A 71 14.58 8.13 -9.35
C THR A 71 15.27 7.47 -8.16
N VAL A 72 14.82 6.28 -7.79
CA VAL A 72 15.41 5.47 -6.72
C VAL A 72 15.91 4.12 -7.25
N GLU A 73 16.86 3.54 -6.54
CA GLU A 73 17.45 2.21 -6.83
C GLU A 73 16.79 1.08 -6.03
N ARG A 74 15.96 1.44 -5.04
CA ARG A 74 15.17 0.52 -4.22
C ARG A 74 13.92 1.25 -3.73
N PHE A 75 12.87 0.50 -3.46
CA PHE A 75 11.61 1.08 -2.99
C PHE A 75 10.91 0.22 -1.95
N THR A 76 10.55 0.86 -0.83
CA THR A 76 9.46 0.42 0.03
C THR A 76 8.61 1.64 0.38
N ALA A 77 7.32 1.43 0.59
CA ALA A 77 6.40 2.49 0.98
C ALA A 77 6.75 3.13 2.33
N ALA A 78 7.21 2.31 3.28
CA ALA A 78 7.72 2.78 4.57
C ALA A 78 8.99 3.63 4.38
N GLY A 79 9.92 3.20 3.52
CA GLY A 79 11.13 3.95 3.19
C GLY A 79 10.83 5.29 2.51
N ALA A 80 9.84 5.34 1.61
CA ALA A 80 9.40 6.59 0.98
C ALA A 80 8.82 7.58 2.01
N SER A 81 8.04 7.09 2.97
CA SER A 81 7.49 7.90 4.06
C SER A 81 8.61 8.43 4.97
N ALA A 82 9.55 7.55 5.34
CA ALA A 82 10.69 7.88 6.21
C ALA A 82 11.63 8.89 5.56
N ARG A 83 11.91 8.76 4.25
CA ARG A 83 12.71 9.73 3.50
C ARG A 83 12.15 11.15 3.60
N ASN A 84 10.83 11.30 3.45
CA ASN A 84 10.19 12.61 3.56
C ASN A 84 10.22 13.16 4.99
N LEU A 85 10.15 12.28 6.00
CA LEU A 85 10.41 12.67 7.39
C LEU A 85 11.85 13.18 7.55
N GLU A 86 12.84 12.44 7.05
CA GLU A 86 14.26 12.78 7.16
C GLU A 86 14.57 14.15 6.54
N LEU A 87 14.02 14.44 5.34
CA LEU A 87 14.16 15.75 4.69
C LEU A 87 13.64 16.89 5.59
N VAL A 88 12.45 16.71 6.16
CA VAL A 88 11.86 17.71 7.06
C VAL A 88 12.68 17.86 8.34
N THR A 89 13.05 16.76 9.00
CA THR A 89 13.78 16.81 10.27
C THR A 89 15.19 17.36 10.11
N ALA A 90 15.86 17.09 8.98
CA ALA A 90 17.16 17.69 8.67
C ALA A 90 17.08 19.21 8.57
N ALA A 91 16.01 19.75 7.97
CA ALA A 91 15.80 21.20 7.94
C ALA A 91 15.48 21.80 9.31
N LEU A 92 14.70 21.09 10.13
CA LEU A 92 14.38 21.54 11.49
C LEU A 92 15.64 21.58 12.37
N GLU A 93 16.49 20.56 12.27
CA GLU A 93 17.77 20.48 12.98
C GLU A 93 18.77 21.52 12.48
N HIS A 94 18.90 21.70 11.16
CA HIS A 94 19.72 22.77 10.56
C HIS A 94 19.33 24.16 11.08
N ALA A 95 18.02 24.39 11.25
CA ALA A 95 17.50 25.64 11.77
C ALA A 95 17.63 25.79 13.29
N GLY A 96 17.90 24.71 14.04
CA GLY A 96 17.78 24.68 15.50
C GLY A 96 16.34 24.91 15.96
N VAL A 97 15.36 24.31 15.27
CA VAL A 97 13.92 24.37 15.60
C VAL A 97 13.52 23.08 16.30
N ASP A 98 13.01 23.22 17.53
CA ASP A 98 12.47 22.09 18.26
C ASP A 98 11.23 21.52 17.56
N TYR A 99 11.16 20.19 17.51
CA TYR A 99 10.06 19.46 16.92
C TYR A 99 9.74 18.21 17.74
N PHE A 100 8.58 17.63 17.48
CA PHE A 100 8.17 16.36 18.05
C PHE A 100 7.40 15.52 17.03
N LEU A 101 7.62 14.22 16.98
CA LEU A 101 6.77 13.33 16.18
C LEU A 101 5.36 13.31 16.75
N VAL A 102 4.37 13.42 15.86
CA VAL A 102 2.95 13.35 16.17
C VAL A 102 2.40 12.06 15.57
N ARG A 103 1.57 11.37 16.32
CA ARG A 103 0.93 10.15 15.84
C ARG A 103 -0.24 10.46 14.89
N GLY A 104 0.07 10.63 13.61
CA GLY A 104 -0.89 10.88 12.54
C GLY A 104 -1.88 9.73 12.29
N ARG A 105 -2.93 10.00 11.52
CA ARG A 105 -3.95 8.99 11.13
C ARG A 105 -3.58 8.22 9.85
N SER A 106 -2.80 8.84 8.96
CA SER A 106 -2.44 8.25 7.68
C SER A 106 -1.42 7.11 7.83
N PRO A 107 -1.51 6.03 7.04
CA PRO A 107 -0.44 5.02 6.92
C PRO A 107 0.79 5.53 6.23
N LEU A 108 0.56 6.44 5.30
CA LEU A 108 1.50 6.71 4.23
C LEU A 108 2.48 7.81 4.61
N ARG A 109 2.36 8.42 5.78
CA ARG A 109 3.17 9.58 6.13
C ARG A 109 3.35 9.76 7.62
N HIS A 110 4.48 10.36 7.94
CA HIS A 110 4.78 10.87 9.27
C HIS A 110 4.25 12.31 9.42
N VAL A 111 4.13 12.70 10.68
CA VAL A 111 3.68 14.02 11.08
C VAL A 111 4.65 14.55 12.12
N VAL A 112 5.13 15.78 11.95
CA VAL A 112 5.93 16.49 12.95
C VAL A 112 5.15 17.69 13.47
N GLY A 113 5.14 17.86 14.78
CA GLY A 113 4.64 19.06 15.46
C GLY A 113 5.78 20.05 15.66
N VAL A 114 5.53 21.30 15.31
CA VAL A 114 6.42 22.44 15.54
C VAL A 114 5.58 23.59 16.11
N HIS A 115 6.15 24.40 17.00
CA HIS A 115 5.44 25.57 17.49
C HIS A 115 5.19 26.60 16.37
N ARG A 116 4.01 27.24 16.37
CA ARG A 116 3.59 28.14 15.28
C ARG A 116 4.53 29.34 15.10
N SER A 117 5.17 29.82 16.16
CA SER A 117 6.17 30.91 16.07
C SER A 117 7.32 30.58 15.13
N GLU A 118 7.68 29.31 15.02
CA GLU A 118 8.85 28.85 14.26
C GLU A 118 8.58 28.73 12.76
N ARG A 119 7.33 28.92 12.31
CA ARG A 119 6.94 28.75 10.90
C ARG A 119 7.90 29.41 9.92
N LYS A 120 8.30 30.66 10.18
CA LYS A 120 9.22 31.38 9.29
C LYS A 120 10.58 30.67 9.22
N ARG A 121 11.15 30.27 10.36
CA ARG A 121 12.43 29.54 10.43
C ARG A 121 12.34 28.20 9.69
N VAL A 122 11.23 27.47 9.84
CA VAL A 122 11.00 26.23 9.08
C VAL A 122 11.00 26.48 7.57
N LEU A 123 10.22 27.45 7.10
CA LEU A 123 10.14 27.74 5.66
C LEU A 123 11.46 28.24 5.06
N ASP A 124 12.19 29.06 5.82
CA ASP A 124 13.51 29.57 5.44
C ASP A 124 14.52 28.42 5.34
N ALA A 125 14.57 27.52 6.32
CA ALA A 125 15.47 26.37 6.32
C ALA A 125 15.17 25.36 5.22
N MET A 126 13.88 25.06 4.99
CA MET A 126 13.47 24.22 3.86
C MET A 126 13.88 24.85 2.52
N ARG A 127 13.81 26.18 2.39
CA ARG A 127 14.25 26.90 1.18
C ARG A 127 15.76 26.83 1.00
N GLU A 128 16.52 27.01 2.07
CA GLU A 128 17.97 26.98 2.07
C GLU A 128 18.49 25.60 1.63
N LEU A 129 17.98 24.52 2.21
CA LEU A 129 18.44 23.17 1.91
C LEU A 129 17.88 22.61 0.60
N TYR A 130 16.61 22.87 0.30
CA TYR A 130 15.88 22.17 -0.77
C TYR A 130 15.41 23.08 -1.90
N GLY A 131 15.84 24.33 -1.94
CA GLY A 131 15.46 25.31 -2.96
C GLY A 131 15.75 24.89 -4.41
N ASN A 132 16.73 24.01 -4.60
CA ASN A 132 17.11 23.43 -5.90
C ASN A 132 16.93 21.90 -5.87
N SER A 133 15.72 21.43 -5.55
CA SER A 133 15.38 20.01 -5.49
C SER A 133 13.98 19.77 -6.05
N PRO A 134 13.60 18.51 -6.37
CA PRO A 134 12.23 18.16 -6.76
C PRO A 134 11.25 18.10 -5.57
N LEU A 135 11.57 18.74 -4.43
CA LEU A 135 10.68 18.80 -3.27
C LEU A 135 9.49 19.73 -3.52
N PHE A 136 8.32 19.32 -3.04
CA PHE A 136 7.09 20.11 -3.06
C PHE A 136 6.67 20.52 -1.66
N ALA A 137 6.16 21.75 -1.52
CA ALA A 137 5.33 22.16 -0.39
C ALA A 137 3.86 22.09 -0.82
N ILE A 138 3.04 21.41 -0.03
CA ILE A 138 1.65 21.07 -0.35
C ILE A 138 0.76 21.55 0.78
N LYS A 139 -0.39 22.13 0.42
CA LYS A 139 -1.51 22.39 1.33
C LYS A 139 -2.41 21.15 1.35
N PRO A 140 -2.49 20.43 2.47
CA PRO A 140 -3.40 19.29 2.58
C PRO A 140 -4.85 19.77 2.59
N GLY A 141 -5.69 19.09 1.84
CA GLY A 141 -7.14 19.24 1.78
C GLY A 141 -7.88 18.21 2.64
N SER A 142 -9.21 18.21 2.53
CA SER A 142 -10.05 17.18 3.16
C SER A 142 -9.65 15.79 2.67
N GLY A 143 -9.64 14.80 3.58
CA GLY A 143 -9.20 13.43 3.27
C GLY A 143 -7.70 13.29 2.93
N GLY A 144 -6.92 14.38 2.97
CA GLY A 144 -5.51 14.37 2.58
C GLY A 144 -5.24 14.61 1.09
N VAL A 145 -6.29 14.96 0.32
CA VAL A 145 -6.20 15.38 -1.09
C VAL A 145 -5.35 16.64 -1.21
N VAL A 146 -4.65 16.83 -2.32
CA VAL A 146 -3.84 18.03 -2.57
C VAL A 146 -4.76 19.19 -2.93
N SER A 147 -4.81 20.24 -2.09
CA SER A 147 -5.60 21.45 -2.39
C SER A 147 -4.81 22.51 -3.14
N ALA A 148 -3.52 22.61 -2.86
CA ALA A 148 -2.57 23.48 -3.56
C ALA A 148 -1.16 22.94 -3.35
N PHE A 149 -0.24 23.25 -4.27
CA PHE A 149 1.16 22.87 -4.13
C PHE A 149 2.08 23.91 -4.74
N SER A 150 3.37 23.83 -4.41
CA SER A 150 4.43 24.63 -5.01
C SER A 150 5.71 23.80 -5.01
N ALA A 151 6.36 23.64 -6.16
CA ALA A 151 7.68 23.02 -6.21
C ALA A 151 8.73 24.00 -5.68
N TYR A 152 9.68 23.52 -4.89
CA TYR A 152 10.76 24.37 -4.39
C TYR A 152 11.61 24.93 -5.54
N VAL A 153 11.95 24.11 -6.54
CA VAL A 153 12.71 24.55 -7.72
C VAL A 153 12.05 25.72 -8.47
N ASP A 154 10.73 25.89 -8.40
CA ASP A 154 10.01 26.97 -9.10
C ASP A 154 10.20 28.33 -8.42
N GLY A 155 10.67 28.37 -7.17
CA GLY A 155 10.89 29.59 -6.40
C GLY A 155 9.82 29.80 -5.34
N ALA A 156 9.27 31.02 -5.27
CA ALA A 156 8.40 31.42 -4.17
C ALA A 156 7.17 30.50 -4.04
N LEU A 157 6.87 30.08 -2.81
CA LEU A 157 5.70 29.26 -2.52
C LEU A 157 4.42 30.11 -2.58
N ALA A 158 3.32 29.51 -3.04
CA ALA A 158 2.01 30.14 -3.07
C ALA A 158 1.54 30.54 -1.65
N GLU A 159 0.85 31.67 -1.53
CA GLU A 159 0.40 32.20 -0.23
C GLU A 159 -0.56 31.23 0.49
N GLU A 160 -1.39 30.53 -0.27
CA GLU A 160 -2.32 29.53 0.26
C GLU A 160 -1.61 28.33 0.90
N VAL A 161 -0.40 28.00 0.44
CA VAL A 161 0.44 26.96 1.04
C VAL A 161 1.12 27.49 2.30
N LYS A 162 1.80 28.65 2.20
CA LYS A 162 2.58 29.24 3.30
C LYS A 162 1.74 29.62 4.52
N SER A 163 0.51 30.07 4.30
CA SER A 163 -0.39 30.52 5.37
C SER A 163 -0.99 29.35 6.17
N GLY A 164 -0.99 28.15 5.58
CA GLY A 164 -1.56 26.93 6.13
C GLY A 164 -0.98 26.51 7.49
N LEU A 165 -1.85 26.07 8.39
CA LEU A 165 -1.46 25.50 9.69
C LEU A 165 -0.83 24.11 9.58
N VAL A 166 -0.96 23.47 8.41
CA VAL A 166 -0.28 22.24 8.05
C VAL A 166 0.32 22.43 6.67
N ILE A 167 1.59 22.08 6.51
CA ILE A 167 2.26 22.04 5.21
C ILE A 167 2.85 20.64 5.06
N ARG A 168 2.51 19.95 3.98
CA ARG A 168 3.12 18.68 3.62
C ARG A 168 4.32 18.92 2.74
N PHE A 169 5.45 18.30 3.07
CA PHE A 169 6.64 18.29 2.23
C PHE A 169 6.80 16.90 1.62
N ALA A 170 6.83 16.84 0.28
CA ALA A 170 6.90 15.59 -0.45
C ALA A 170 7.89 15.69 -1.61
N GLU A 171 8.81 14.74 -1.69
CA GLU A 171 9.66 14.47 -2.86
C GLU A 171 9.08 13.23 -3.56
N PRO A 172 8.45 13.36 -4.76
CA PRO A 172 7.96 12.22 -5.51
C PRO A 172 9.10 11.28 -5.89
N LEU A 173 8.90 9.97 -5.71
CA LEU A 173 9.87 8.95 -6.05
C LEU A 173 9.46 8.18 -7.29
N LEU A 174 10.42 7.97 -8.17
CA LEU A 174 10.24 7.39 -9.49
C LEU A 174 11.05 6.09 -9.64
N SER A 175 10.54 5.17 -10.44
CA SER A 175 11.33 4.02 -10.92
C SER A 175 12.43 4.49 -11.88
N PRO A 176 13.41 3.63 -12.22
CA PRO A 176 14.38 3.93 -13.27
C PRO A 176 13.75 4.24 -14.63
N SER A 177 12.56 3.67 -14.91
CA SER A 177 11.76 3.95 -16.10
C SER A 177 10.94 5.24 -16.03
N GLY A 178 10.90 5.91 -14.87
CA GLY A 178 10.18 7.17 -14.66
C GLY A 178 8.74 7.02 -14.15
N GLN A 179 8.30 5.80 -13.80
CA GLN A 179 6.99 5.57 -13.20
C GLN A 179 6.94 6.09 -11.77
N VAL A 180 5.84 6.73 -11.37
CA VAL A 180 5.64 7.20 -10.00
C VAL A 180 5.41 6.03 -9.05
N LEU A 181 6.30 5.86 -8.08
CA LEU A 181 6.23 4.82 -7.03
C LEU A 181 5.64 5.37 -5.72
N ALA A 182 6.01 6.61 -5.39
CA ALA A 182 5.46 7.34 -4.25
C ALA A 182 5.20 8.80 -4.63
N GLY A 183 3.94 9.23 -4.53
CA GLY A 183 3.52 10.60 -4.78
C GLY A 183 3.46 11.47 -3.52
N PHE A 184 2.62 12.50 -3.60
CA PHE A 184 2.42 13.49 -2.55
C PHE A 184 1.77 12.94 -1.26
N GLU A 185 1.11 11.79 -1.34
CA GLU A 185 0.49 11.11 -0.21
C GLU A 185 1.51 10.59 0.82
N TYR A 186 2.76 10.41 0.38
CA TYR A 186 3.90 9.93 1.19
C TYR A 186 4.71 11.04 1.89
N GLY A 187 4.40 12.30 1.63
CA GLY A 187 5.12 13.43 2.20
C GLY A 187 4.95 13.55 3.72
N CYS A 188 5.87 14.24 4.38
CA CYS A 188 5.81 14.51 5.81
C CYS A 188 4.96 15.76 6.10
N ASP A 189 3.95 15.62 6.97
CA ASP A 189 3.10 16.74 7.39
C ASP A 189 3.78 17.52 8.53
N VAL A 190 4.13 18.79 8.32
CA VAL A 190 4.52 19.72 9.38
C VAL A 190 3.28 20.43 9.90
N GLN A 191 2.94 20.17 11.16
CA GLN A 191 1.85 20.82 11.87
C GLN A 191 2.38 21.98 12.72
N PHE A 192 1.78 23.16 12.56
CA PHE A 192 2.09 24.34 13.37
C PHE A 192 1.16 24.42 14.58
N TRP A 193 1.60 23.87 15.70
CA TRP A 193 0.89 23.83 16.98
C TRP A 193 0.87 25.21 17.64
N ARG A 194 -0.18 25.51 18.40
CA ARG A 194 -0.39 26.82 19.02
C ARG A 194 -0.57 26.67 20.52
N ASP A 195 -0.14 27.67 21.28
CA ASP A 195 -0.51 27.79 22.69
C ASP A 195 -2.03 27.98 22.81
N GLY A 196 -2.67 27.20 23.69
CA GLY A 196 -4.11 27.31 23.90
C GLY A 196 -4.53 28.65 24.50
N ALA A 197 -3.66 29.31 25.27
CA ALA A 197 -3.86 30.70 25.71
C ALA A 197 -4.15 31.64 24.52
N THR A 198 -3.37 31.52 23.43
CA THR A 198 -3.58 32.34 22.22
C THR A 198 -4.86 32.01 21.45
N LEU A 199 -5.47 30.85 21.72
CA LEU A 199 -6.76 30.47 21.14
C LEU A 199 -7.92 31.03 21.95
N LEU A 200 -7.80 31.08 23.27
CA LEU A 200 -8.81 31.64 24.16
C LEU A 200 -9.08 33.13 23.90
N GLU A 201 -8.11 33.85 23.35
CA GLU A 201 -8.22 35.26 22.98
C GLU A 201 -8.87 35.51 21.61
N ARG A 202 -9.25 34.46 20.87
CA ARG A 202 -9.78 34.60 19.50
C ARG A 202 -11.28 34.90 19.51
N ASP A 203 -11.70 35.84 18.67
CA ASP A 203 -13.12 36.15 18.43
C ASP A 203 -13.93 34.93 17.94
N ASN A 204 -13.27 33.97 17.28
CA ASN A 204 -13.89 32.74 16.78
C ASN A 204 -13.61 31.50 17.66
N LEU A 205 -13.42 31.69 18.97
CA LEU A 205 -13.11 30.62 19.93
C LEU A 205 -14.10 29.45 19.87
N GLU A 206 -15.41 29.70 19.89
CA GLU A 206 -16.42 28.63 19.90
C GLU A 206 -16.30 27.69 18.69
N GLU A 207 -16.07 28.25 17.51
CA GLU A 207 -15.84 27.47 16.29
C GLU A 207 -14.57 26.63 16.39
N LEU A 208 -13.50 27.19 16.95
CA LEU A 208 -12.23 26.50 17.15
C LEU A 208 -12.37 25.35 18.15
N LEU A 209 -13.05 25.57 19.28
CA LEU A 209 -13.33 24.55 20.28
C LEU A 209 -14.20 23.42 19.72
N GLY A 210 -15.21 23.74 18.90
CA GLY A 210 -16.07 22.75 18.24
C GLY A 210 -15.32 21.81 17.29
N ARG A 211 -14.12 22.18 16.84
CA ARG A 211 -13.26 21.32 15.99
C ARG A 211 -12.43 20.33 16.79
N LEU A 212 -12.13 20.63 18.06
CA LEU A 212 -11.35 19.77 18.95
C LEU A 212 -12.14 18.54 19.39
N ARG A 213 -11.44 17.42 19.58
CA ARG A 213 -12.03 16.18 20.13
C ARG A 213 -12.01 16.11 21.64
N VAL A 214 -11.20 16.95 22.27
CA VAL A 214 -11.12 17.08 23.73
C VAL A 214 -11.63 18.46 24.10
N GLN A 215 -12.68 18.51 24.92
CA GLN A 215 -13.19 19.74 25.51
C GLN A 215 -12.51 19.93 26.87
N ALA A 216 -11.27 20.41 26.84
CA ALA A 216 -10.51 20.66 28.06
C ALA A 216 -11.05 21.91 28.79
N PRO A 217 -11.06 21.93 30.14
CA PRO A 217 -11.33 23.15 30.89
C PRO A 217 -10.42 24.29 30.45
N ALA A 218 -10.90 25.54 30.51
CA ALA A 218 -10.16 26.71 30.02
C ALA A 218 -8.75 26.84 30.64
N GLU A 219 -8.61 26.54 31.93
CA GLU A 219 -7.31 26.57 32.63
C GLU A 219 -6.32 25.54 32.07
N VAL A 220 -6.79 24.32 31.77
CA VAL A 220 -5.96 23.28 31.16
C VAL A 220 -5.62 23.65 29.72
N LEU A 221 -6.60 24.16 28.97
CA LEU A 221 -6.40 24.59 27.59
C LEU A 221 -5.38 25.73 27.51
N ALA A 222 -5.43 26.70 28.41
CA ALA A 222 -4.51 27.84 28.44
C ALA A 222 -3.03 27.40 28.47
N ASP A 223 -2.72 26.34 29.22
CA ASP A 223 -1.37 25.77 29.37
C ASP A 223 -1.08 24.58 28.43
N SER A 224 -1.91 24.38 27.40
CA SER A 224 -1.76 23.28 26.44
C SER A 224 -1.18 23.75 25.11
N LEU A 225 -0.48 22.84 24.41
CA LEU A 225 -0.29 22.96 22.97
C LEU A 225 -1.50 22.37 22.25
N VAL A 226 -2.00 23.06 21.23
CA VAL A 226 -3.19 22.66 20.48
C VAL A 226 -2.84 22.38 19.03
N ALA A 227 -3.19 21.17 18.59
CA ALA A 227 -2.94 20.69 17.25
C ALA A 227 -3.79 21.45 16.23
N PRO A 228 -3.28 21.71 15.02
CA PRO A 228 -4.08 22.32 13.97
C PRO A 228 -5.07 21.35 13.32
N THR A 229 -4.85 20.05 13.46
CA THR A 229 -5.64 18.97 12.86
C THR A 229 -5.67 17.76 13.78
N ARG A 230 -6.68 16.91 13.57
CA ARG A 230 -6.88 15.70 14.37
C ARG A 230 -5.72 14.71 14.22
N ASN A 231 -5.31 14.12 15.33
CA ASN A 231 -4.34 13.02 15.36
C ASN A 231 -4.89 11.82 16.18
N ARG A 232 -4.09 10.76 16.36
CA ARG A 232 -4.53 9.53 17.06
C ARG A 232 -4.46 9.62 18.58
N VAL A 233 -3.83 10.65 19.14
CA VAL A 233 -3.47 10.69 20.57
C VAL A 233 -4.05 11.92 21.25
N ALA A 234 -3.63 13.13 20.87
CA ALA A 234 -3.96 14.35 21.60
C ALA A 234 -4.07 15.56 20.67
N ASP A 235 -5.29 16.05 20.45
CA ASP A 235 -5.51 17.35 19.77
C ASP A 235 -5.22 18.55 20.71
N VAL A 236 -5.21 18.30 22.02
CA VAL A 236 -4.82 19.22 23.09
C VAL A 236 -3.81 18.47 23.96
N LEU A 237 -2.59 19.00 24.06
CA LEU A 237 -1.47 18.42 24.79
C LEU A 237 -1.10 19.31 26.00
N PRO A 238 -1.56 18.98 27.21
CA PRO A 238 -1.28 19.76 28.42
C PRO A 238 0.20 19.77 28.79
N ALA A 239 0.65 20.84 29.45
CA ALA A 239 2.04 20.97 29.90
C ALA A 239 2.52 19.79 30.73
N SER A 240 1.69 19.28 31.64
CA SER A 240 2.02 18.15 32.50
C SER A 240 2.31 16.84 31.74
N GLN A 241 1.87 16.75 30.48
CA GLN A 241 2.06 15.60 29.59
C GLN A 241 3.14 15.83 28.53
N ARG A 242 3.74 17.03 28.44
CA ARG A 242 4.88 17.33 27.55
C ARG A 242 6.20 16.78 28.10
N LYS A 243 6.19 15.53 28.57
CA LYS A 243 7.40 14.81 29.04
C LYS A 243 8.18 14.34 27.81
N PRO A 244 9.45 14.74 27.63
CA PRO A 244 10.25 14.32 26.48
C PRO A 244 10.36 12.79 26.39
N ALA A 245 10.26 12.28 25.18
CA ALA A 245 10.45 10.88 24.83
C ALA A 245 11.05 10.78 23.42
N THR A 246 11.36 9.56 22.97
CA THR A 246 11.87 9.30 21.62
C THR A 246 11.07 8.20 20.93
N LEU A 247 11.01 8.27 19.59
CA LEU A 247 10.50 7.21 18.73
C LEU A 247 11.49 6.95 17.61
N THR A 248 11.68 5.67 17.28
CA THR A 248 12.56 5.26 16.19
C THR A 248 11.76 5.08 14.90
N VAL A 249 12.18 5.77 13.84
CA VAL A 249 11.67 5.60 12.49
C VAL A 249 12.86 5.29 11.58
N ASN A 250 12.78 4.17 10.84
CA ASN A 250 13.84 3.77 9.90
C ASN A 250 15.25 3.74 10.54
N GLY A 251 15.35 3.27 11.79
CA GLY A 251 16.62 3.20 12.53
C GLY A 251 17.10 4.52 13.14
N ARG A 252 16.40 5.64 12.93
CA ARG A 252 16.72 6.96 13.49
C ARG A 252 15.79 7.33 14.62
N GLU A 253 16.35 7.82 15.73
CA GLU A 253 15.56 8.36 16.84
C GLU A 253 15.10 9.79 16.52
N HIS A 254 13.85 10.07 16.88
CA HIS A 254 13.24 11.39 16.76
C HIS A 254 12.61 11.80 18.09
N PRO A 255 12.71 13.10 18.47
CA PRO A 255 12.07 13.61 19.67
C PRO A 255 10.54 13.49 19.56
N THR A 256 9.90 13.21 20.68
CA THR A 256 8.45 13.27 20.85
C THR A 256 8.08 13.54 22.31
N PHE A 257 6.79 13.47 22.63
CA PHE A 257 6.30 13.45 24.00
C PHE A 257 5.74 12.08 24.35
N GLU A 258 5.84 11.72 25.63
CA GLU A 258 5.45 10.40 26.15
C GLU A 258 4.06 9.91 25.67
N PRO A 259 2.99 10.73 25.60
CA PRO A 259 1.71 10.25 25.08
C PRO A 259 1.75 9.72 23.65
N PHE A 260 2.65 10.24 22.81
CA PHE A 260 2.77 9.79 21.41
C PHE A 260 3.54 8.47 21.27
N THR A 261 4.17 7.96 22.34
CA THR A 261 4.83 6.65 22.35
C THR A 261 3.90 5.52 22.79
N TRP A 262 2.69 5.84 23.26
CA TRP A 262 1.73 4.84 23.73
C TRP A 262 1.36 3.83 22.65
N LYS A 263 1.36 2.56 23.06
CA LYS A 263 0.62 1.50 22.34
C LYS A 263 -0.87 1.74 22.56
N LEU A 264 -1.60 2.01 21.49
CA LEU A 264 -3.03 2.23 21.58
C LEU A 264 -3.76 0.88 21.51
N ALA A 265 -4.95 0.83 22.11
CA ALA A 265 -5.75 -0.40 22.19
C ALA A 265 -6.19 -0.95 20.82
N ASP A 266 -6.13 -0.13 19.77
CA ASP A 266 -6.44 -0.47 18.39
C ASP A 266 -5.20 -0.76 17.52
N ASP A 267 -4.02 -0.88 18.14
CA ASP A 267 -2.78 -1.24 17.44
C ASP A 267 -2.61 -2.76 17.34
N VAL A 268 -2.30 -3.23 16.14
CA VAL A 268 -1.86 -4.60 15.90
C VAL A 268 -0.35 -4.66 16.07
N ASP A 269 0.12 -5.30 17.14
CA ASP A 269 1.55 -5.42 17.48
C ASP A 269 2.05 -6.86 17.68
N PHE A 270 1.19 -7.85 17.44
CA PHE A 270 1.58 -9.27 17.39
C PHE A 270 2.23 -9.63 16.02
N PRO A 271 3.07 -10.68 15.99
CA PRO A 271 3.74 -11.09 14.76
C PRO A 271 2.75 -11.63 13.71
N ILE A 272 2.99 -11.30 12.44
CA ILE A 272 2.24 -11.82 11.29
C ILE A 272 3.21 -12.42 10.30
N ASP A 273 3.02 -13.70 9.96
CA ASP A 273 3.77 -14.38 8.91
C ASP A 273 2.97 -14.48 7.62
N VAL A 274 3.64 -14.83 6.52
CA VAL A 274 3.04 -15.09 5.21
C VAL A 274 3.41 -16.50 4.78
N VAL A 275 2.44 -17.24 4.23
CA VAL A 275 2.65 -18.56 3.65
C VAL A 275 2.23 -18.53 2.18
N TYR A 276 3.17 -18.84 1.29
CA TYR A 276 2.91 -19.08 -0.13
C TYR A 276 2.89 -20.58 -0.41
N THR A 277 2.04 -21.00 -1.34
CA THR A 277 2.13 -22.32 -1.99
C THR A 277 2.56 -22.13 -3.42
N TRP A 278 3.57 -22.87 -3.87
CA TRP A 278 4.11 -22.75 -5.21
C TRP A 278 4.66 -24.09 -5.71
N VAL A 279 4.51 -24.32 -7.02
CA VAL A 279 5.14 -25.42 -7.74
C VAL A 279 5.61 -24.92 -9.10
N ASP A 280 6.74 -25.44 -9.56
CA ASP A 280 7.20 -25.27 -10.94
C ASP A 280 6.58 -26.37 -11.82
N GLY A 281 5.77 -25.98 -12.79
CA GLY A 281 5.21 -26.90 -13.78
C GLY A 281 6.16 -27.31 -14.88
N GLU A 282 7.21 -26.53 -15.12
CA GLU A 282 8.21 -26.84 -16.14
C GLU A 282 9.26 -27.81 -15.62
N ASP A 283 9.29 -28.07 -14.31
CA ASP A 283 10.18 -29.07 -13.70
C ASP A 283 9.86 -30.49 -14.22
N PRO A 284 10.80 -31.11 -14.98
CA PRO A 284 10.61 -32.45 -15.53
C PRO A 284 10.46 -33.53 -14.46
N GLU A 285 11.08 -33.38 -13.29
CA GLU A 285 10.96 -34.33 -12.20
C GLU A 285 9.56 -34.31 -11.62
N HIS A 286 9.02 -33.12 -11.35
CA HIS A 286 7.65 -32.93 -10.89
C HIS A 286 6.63 -33.43 -11.94
N ALA A 287 6.82 -33.08 -13.22
CA ALA A 287 5.95 -33.55 -14.30
C ALA A 287 5.96 -35.08 -14.43
N THR A 288 7.13 -35.71 -14.36
CA THR A 288 7.28 -37.18 -14.38
C THR A 288 6.62 -37.82 -13.16
N LYS A 289 6.84 -37.25 -11.97
CA LYS A 289 6.24 -37.71 -10.71
C LYS A 289 4.71 -37.63 -10.78
N ARG A 290 4.16 -36.55 -11.30
CA ARG A 290 2.71 -36.36 -11.52
C ARG A 290 2.13 -37.35 -12.51
N ALA A 291 2.77 -37.53 -13.67
CA ALA A 291 2.32 -38.45 -14.72
C ALA A 291 2.26 -39.91 -14.24
N ARG A 292 3.21 -40.35 -13.38
CA ARG A 292 3.20 -41.70 -12.78
C ARG A 292 1.99 -41.99 -11.89
N HIS A 293 1.34 -40.95 -11.36
CA HIS A 293 0.23 -41.09 -10.43
C HIS A 293 -1.12 -40.69 -11.04
N GLN A 294 -1.15 -40.10 -12.23
CA GLN A 294 -2.38 -39.64 -12.87
C GLN A 294 -3.21 -40.85 -13.34
N PRO A 295 -4.52 -40.92 -13.01
CA PRO A 295 -5.36 -42.03 -13.43
C PRO A 295 -5.57 -42.05 -14.96
N GLU A 296 -5.58 -43.24 -15.57
CA GLU A 296 -5.70 -43.42 -17.03
C GLU A 296 -6.94 -42.74 -17.64
N SER A 297 -8.03 -42.61 -16.86
CA SER A 297 -9.29 -41.97 -17.26
C SER A 297 -9.24 -40.44 -17.36
N ALA A 298 -8.16 -39.79 -16.90
CA ALA A 298 -8.02 -38.34 -16.87
C ALA A 298 -7.23 -37.77 -18.08
N SER A 299 -6.75 -38.63 -18.97
CA SER A 299 -5.61 -38.34 -19.86
C SER A 299 -5.86 -37.45 -21.09
N ALA A 300 -7.11 -37.14 -21.48
CA ALA A 300 -7.36 -36.39 -22.73
C ALA A 300 -7.85 -34.94 -22.54
N HIS A 301 -8.72 -34.67 -21.55
CA HIS A 301 -9.27 -33.32 -21.33
C HIS A 301 -8.54 -32.51 -20.25
N GLU A 302 -7.90 -33.15 -19.25
CA GLU A 302 -7.13 -32.45 -18.21
C GLU A 302 -5.72 -32.04 -18.66
N HIS A 303 -5.15 -32.66 -19.70
CA HIS A 303 -3.80 -32.34 -20.16
C HIS A 303 -3.72 -30.97 -20.85
N ALA A 304 -4.76 -30.57 -21.60
CA ALA A 304 -4.83 -29.27 -22.27
C ALA A 304 -5.29 -28.12 -21.34
N SER A 305 -6.12 -28.41 -20.32
CA SER A 305 -6.62 -27.40 -19.36
C SER A 305 -5.71 -27.19 -18.14
N ASN A 306 -4.71 -28.05 -17.91
CA ASN A 306 -3.82 -27.94 -16.76
C ASN A 306 -2.37 -27.58 -17.11
N SER A 307 -1.92 -27.66 -18.36
CA SER A 307 -0.53 -27.29 -18.70
C SER A 307 -0.26 -25.81 -18.39
N SER A 308 -1.18 -24.92 -18.77
CA SER A 308 -1.11 -23.48 -18.49
C SER A 308 -1.15 -23.12 -17.00
N ARG A 309 -1.81 -23.94 -16.17
CA ARG A 309 -1.94 -23.74 -14.73
C ARG A 309 -0.64 -23.98 -13.95
N PHE A 310 0.38 -24.55 -14.58
CA PHE A 310 1.67 -24.80 -13.94
C PHE A 310 2.83 -24.04 -14.63
N THR A 311 2.58 -23.30 -15.71
CA THR A 311 3.61 -22.44 -16.33
C THR A 311 3.94 -21.28 -15.40
N SER A 312 5.16 -21.26 -14.87
CA SER A 312 5.68 -20.14 -14.08
C SER A 312 6.07 -18.98 -14.98
N ARG A 313 5.58 -17.77 -14.70
CA ARG A 313 5.92 -16.50 -15.36
C ARG A 313 6.52 -15.51 -14.37
N ASP A 314 7.23 -16.02 -13.38
CA ASP A 314 7.81 -15.26 -12.26
C ASP A 314 6.76 -14.55 -11.38
N GLU A 315 5.50 -14.99 -11.38
CA GLU A 315 4.43 -14.39 -10.55
C GLU A 315 4.82 -14.35 -9.07
N LEU A 316 5.33 -15.46 -8.54
CA LEU A 316 5.83 -15.54 -7.16
C LEU A 316 6.92 -14.48 -6.88
N ARG A 317 7.85 -14.29 -7.82
CA ARG A 317 8.95 -13.32 -7.69
C ARG A 317 8.40 -11.91 -7.53
N TYR A 318 7.51 -11.51 -8.42
CA TYR A 318 6.87 -10.20 -8.39
C TYR A 318 5.91 -10.04 -7.22
N SER A 319 5.25 -11.12 -6.78
CA SER A 319 4.42 -11.14 -5.58
C SER A 319 5.24 -10.85 -4.33
N LEU A 320 6.42 -11.47 -4.18
CA LEU A 320 7.38 -11.15 -3.10
C LEU A 320 7.92 -9.72 -3.18
N ARG A 321 8.20 -9.20 -4.39
CA ARG A 321 8.54 -7.78 -4.56
C ARG A 321 7.41 -6.85 -4.10
N SER A 322 6.16 -7.19 -4.42
CA SER A 322 4.99 -6.42 -3.96
C SER A 322 4.84 -6.47 -2.44
N LEU A 323 5.13 -7.61 -1.82
CA LEU A 323 5.11 -7.81 -0.37
C LEU A 323 6.18 -6.95 0.32
N GLU A 324 7.41 -6.98 -0.18
CA GLU A 324 8.53 -6.14 0.30
C GLU A 324 8.19 -4.64 0.19
N ALA A 325 7.61 -4.23 -0.93
CA ALA A 325 7.27 -2.84 -1.17
C ALA A 325 6.16 -2.32 -0.23
N TYR A 326 5.18 -3.16 0.13
CA TYR A 326 3.89 -2.70 0.65
C TYR A 326 3.44 -3.29 1.99
N ALA A 327 4.11 -4.31 2.53
CA ALA A 327 3.72 -4.97 3.79
C ALA A 327 4.88 -5.03 4.81
N PRO A 328 5.34 -3.89 5.36
CA PRO A 328 6.52 -3.84 6.24
C PRO A 328 6.32 -4.51 7.61
N PHE A 329 5.11 -4.98 7.92
CA PHE A 329 4.77 -5.65 9.18
C PHE A 329 4.97 -7.17 9.14
N VAL A 330 5.25 -7.74 7.96
CA VAL A 330 5.48 -9.18 7.81
C VAL A 330 6.78 -9.57 8.52
N ARG A 331 6.69 -10.58 9.38
CA ARG A 331 7.82 -11.12 10.14
C ARG A 331 8.61 -12.13 9.31
N ASN A 332 7.97 -13.24 8.93
CA ASN A 332 8.57 -14.30 8.12
C ASN A 332 7.69 -14.65 6.92
N VAL A 333 8.32 -15.13 5.85
CA VAL A 333 7.71 -15.73 4.67
C VAL A 333 8.04 -17.22 4.64
N TYR A 334 7.05 -18.07 4.48
CA TYR A 334 7.21 -19.50 4.26
C TYR A 334 6.78 -19.84 2.85
N LEU A 335 7.68 -20.42 2.06
CA LEU A 335 7.40 -20.88 0.70
C LEU A 335 7.24 -22.41 0.72
N VAL A 336 6.00 -22.88 0.59
CA VAL A 336 5.67 -24.30 0.63
C VAL A 336 5.72 -24.89 -0.78
N THR A 337 6.56 -25.92 -0.98
CA THR A 337 6.83 -26.52 -2.31
C THR A 337 6.92 -28.04 -2.27
N ASP A 338 6.90 -28.70 -3.43
CA ASP A 338 7.14 -30.14 -3.59
C ASP A 338 8.64 -30.48 -3.74
N GLY A 339 9.49 -29.86 -2.91
CA GLY A 339 10.95 -30.06 -2.92
C GLY A 339 11.69 -29.20 -3.96
N GLN A 340 10.98 -28.23 -4.54
CA GLN A 340 11.50 -27.29 -5.53
C GLN A 340 11.95 -25.99 -4.84
N VAL A 341 12.93 -25.31 -5.45
CA VAL A 341 13.38 -23.98 -5.05
C VAL A 341 13.49 -23.11 -6.30
N PRO A 342 12.81 -21.93 -6.37
CA PRO A 342 12.96 -21.02 -7.50
C PRO A 342 14.43 -20.62 -7.70
N ALA A 343 14.92 -20.64 -8.95
CA ALA A 343 16.33 -20.43 -9.24
C ALA A 343 16.85 -19.05 -8.77
N TRP A 344 16.00 -18.03 -8.80
CA TRP A 344 16.29 -16.66 -8.37
C TRP A 344 16.26 -16.46 -6.85
N LEU A 345 15.68 -17.39 -6.08
CA LEU A 345 15.46 -17.23 -4.64
C LEU A 345 16.75 -17.46 -3.85
N ASP A 346 17.09 -16.53 -2.98
CA ASP A 346 18.11 -16.67 -1.94
C ASP A 346 17.48 -17.30 -0.68
N THR A 347 17.76 -18.58 -0.45
CA THR A 347 17.23 -19.33 0.70
C THR A 347 17.88 -18.95 2.03
N GLU A 348 19.03 -18.25 1.99
CA GLU A 348 19.75 -17.80 3.18
C GLU A 348 19.32 -16.39 3.62
N ALA A 349 18.46 -15.72 2.82
CA ALA A 349 17.95 -14.40 3.14
C ALA A 349 17.14 -14.43 4.47
N PRO A 350 17.39 -13.49 5.41
CA PRO A 350 16.66 -13.45 6.67
C PRO A 350 15.15 -13.27 6.48
N GLY A 351 14.36 -14.11 7.16
CA GLY A 351 12.90 -14.01 7.17
C GLY A 351 12.20 -14.70 5.99
N ILE A 352 12.89 -15.57 5.24
CA ILE A 352 12.25 -16.54 4.34
C ILE A 352 12.65 -17.97 4.69
N SER A 353 11.77 -18.94 4.48
CA SER A 353 12.07 -20.37 4.65
C SER A 353 11.32 -21.17 3.59
N VAL A 354 12.03 -22.03 2.88
CA VAL A 354 11.40 -23.02 2.00
C VAL A 354 10.99 -24.22 2.85
N VAL A 355 9.71 -24.59 2.77
CA VAL A 355 9.12 -25.70 3.50
C VAL A 355 8.70 -26.76 2.50
N ASP A 356 9.18 -27.99 2.69
CA ASP A 356 8.79 -29.09 1.82
C ASP A 356 7.42 -29.65 2.23
N HIS A 357 6.65 -30.16 1.27
CA HIS A 357 5.43 -30.92 1.57
C HIS A 357 5.65 -32.02 2.62
N ARG A 358 6.82 -32.67 2.64
CA ARG A 358 7.24 -33.69 3.63
C ARG A 358 7.31 -33.17 5.06
N ASP A 359 7.47 -31.87 5.27
CA ASP A 359 7.58 -31.28 6.59
C ASP A 359 6.20 -31.06 7.25
N ILE A 360 5.12 -31.03 6.45
CA ILE A 360 3.76 -30.71 6.92
C ILE A 360 2.73 -31.82 6.65
N LEU A 361 2.94 -32.65 5.64
CA LEU A 361 2.05 -33.75 5.27
C LEU A 361 2.58 -35.08 5.81
N PRO A 362 1.68 -36.00 6.22
CA PRO A 362 2.09 -37.34 6.62
C PRO A 362 2.64 -38.11 5.41
N ALA A 363 3.62 -38.99 5.65
CA ALA A 363 4.35 -39.68 4.57
C ALA A 363 3.42 -40.48 3.63
N GLU A 364 2.33 -41.07 4.15
CA GLU A 364 1.37 -41.81 3.34
C GLU A 364 0.53 -40.93 2.39
N ALA A 365 0.41 -39.63 2.67
CA ALA A 365 -0.29 -38.67 1.81
C ALA A 365 0.56 -38.23 0.61
N LEU A 366 1.86 -38.53 0.61
CA LEU A 366 2.80 -38.08 -0.41
C LEU A 366 3.00 -39.14 -1.52
N PRO A 367 3.26 -38.71 -2.77
CA PRO A 367 3.18 -37.33 -3.23
C PRO A 367 1.74 -36.84 -3.44
N THR A 368 1.52 -35.54 -3.31
CA THR A 368 0.22 -34.92 -3.60
C THR A 368 0.38 -33.76 -4.58
N PHE A 369 -0.60 -33.63 -5.48
CA PHE A 369 -0.77 -32.56 -6.46
C PHE A 369 -2.10 -31.83 -6.23
N ASN A 370 -2.68 -32.01 -5.04
CA ASN A 370 -3.95 -31.42 -4.64
C ASN A 370 -3.69 -30.26 -3.68
N SER A 371 -3.99 -29.04 -4.12
CA SER A 371 -3.84 -27.86 -3.27
C SER A 371 -4.71 -27.93 -2.01
N HIS A 372 -5.94 -28.49 -2.04
CA HIS A 372 -6.71 -28.66 -0.79
C HIS A 372 -6.01 -29.58 0.21
N ALA A 373 -5.27 -30.59 -0.27
CA ALA A 373 -4.50 -31.46 0.60
C ALA A 373 -3.35 -30.70 1.27
N ILE A 374 -2.56 -29.96 0.49
CA ILE A 374 -1.43 -29.14 0.97
C ILE A 374 -1.93 -28.06 1.94
N GLU A 375 -2.96 -27.31 1.53
CA GLU A 375 -3.60 -26.25 2.31
C GLU A 375 -4.11 -26.74 3.67
N SER A 376 -4.59 -28.00 3.76
CA SER A 376 -5.11 -28.58 5.01
C SER A 376 -4.05 -28.80 6.09
N ARG A 377 -2.76 -28.58 5.78
CA ARG A 377 -1.63 -28.84 6.68
C ARG A 377 -0.71 -27.64 6.91
N LEU A 378 -0.99 -26.47 6.32
CA LEU A 378 -0.10 -25.31 6.42
C LEU A 378 0.13 -24.83 7.87
N HIS A 379 -0.82 -25.03 8.77
CA HIS A 379 -0.69 -24.64 10.18
C HIS A 379 0.32 -25.48 10.99
N HIS A 380 0.84 -26.56 10.41
CA HIS A 380 1.91 -27.40 10.97
C HIS A 380 3.32 -26.87 10.69
N ILE A 381 3.47 -25.82 9.88
CA ILE A 381 4.78 -25.18 9.64
C ILE A 381 5.42 -24.80 10.99
N SER A 382 6.65 -25.27 11.20
CA SER A 382 7.40 -25.00 12.43
C SER A 382 7.73 -23.50 12.54
N GLY A 383 7.46 -22.90 13.70
CA GLY A 383 7.71 -21.48 13.96
C GLY A 383 6.65 -20.50 13.44
N LEU A 384 5.62 -20.99 12.74
CA LEU A 384 4.52 -20.16 12.22
C LEU A 384 3.80 -19.41 13.35
N ALA A 385 3.56 -18.12 13.13
CA ALA A 385 2.83 -17.25 14.05
C ALA A 385 1.38 -17.72 14.26
N GLU A 386 0.78 -17.27 15.37
CA GLU A 386 -0.66 -17.47 15.62
C GLU A 386 -1.51 -16.80 14.53
N HIS A 387 -1.06 -15.64 14.04
CA HIS A 387 -1.71 -14.89 12.98
C HIS A 387 -0.82 -14.91 11.73
N TRP A 388 -1.37 -15.32 10.60
CA TRP A 388 -0.61 -15.40 9.35
C TRP A 388 -1.50 -15.14 8.14
N LEU A 389 -0.91 -14.84 7.00
CA LEU A 389 -1.62 -14.64 5.74
C LEU A 389 -1.29 -15.78 4.78
N TYR A 390 -2.30 -16.45 4.25
CA TYR A 390 -2.14 -17.37 3.12
C TYR A 390 -2.27 -16.59 1.80
N LEU A 391 -1.29 -16.74 0.91
CA LEU A 391 -1.29 -16.17 -0.43
C LEU A 391 -0.99 -17.25 -1.45
N ASN A 392 -1.69 -17.19 -2.59
CA ASN A 392 -1.20 -17.82 -3.81
C ASN A 392 -0.09 -16.95 -4.40
N ASP A 393 0.76 -17.56 -5.23
CA ASP A 393 1.82 -16.90 -5.98
C ASP A 393 1.33 -15.86 -7.00
N ASP A 394 0.08 -16.00 -7.45
CA ASP A 394 -0.60 -15.10 -8.39
C ASP A 394 -1.31 -13.90 -7.76
N VAL A 395 -1.18 -13.70 -6.43
CA VAL A 395 -1.79 -12.58 -5.69
C VAL A 395 -0.75 -11.51 -5.39
N PHE A 396 -1.06 -10.26 -5.72
CA PHE A 396 -0.14 -9.12 -5.58
C PHE A 396 -0.73 -8.01 -4.71
N LEU A 397 0.13 -7.32 -3.96
CA LEU A 397 -0.21 -6.09 -3.28
C LEU A 397 -0.08 -4.90 -4.24
N ALA A 398 -1.13 -4.12 -4.40
CA ALA A 398 -1.15 -2.98 -5.32
C ALA A 398 -0.76 -1.66 -4.65
N ARG A 399 -0.83 -1.60 -3.32
CA ARG A 399 -0.56 -0.40 -2.53
C ARG A 399 -0.15 -0.80 -1.10
N PRO A 400 0.37 0.15 -0.30
CA PRO A 400 0.72 -0.14 1.08
C PRO A 400 -0.48 -0.63 1.89
N VAL A 401 -0.26 -1.72 2.61
CA VAL A 401 -1.25 -2.32 3.51
C VAL A 401 -0.73 -2.37 4.95
N ARG A 402 -1.65 -2.50 5.89
CA ARG A 402 -1.37 -2.59 7.32
C ARG A 402 -1.88 -3.91 7.88
N ALA A 403 -1.21 -4.39 8.93
CA ALA A 403 -1.70 -5.49 9.76
C ALA A 403 -3.17 -5.31 10.18
N GLY A 404 -3.55 -4.08 10.54
CA GLY A 404 -4.92 -3.67 10.89
C GLY A 404 -5.99 -3.86 9.81
N GLN A 405 -5.61 -4.15 8.55
CA GLN A 405 -6.56 -4.52 7.49
C GLN A 405 -6.87 -6.02 7.47
N PHE A 406 -6.06 -6.82 8.13
CA PHE A 406 -6.18 -8.28 8.17
C PHE A 406 -6.64 -8.77 9.54
N PHE A 407 -6.23 -8.08 10.60
CA PHE A 407 -6.57 -8.41 11.97
C PHE A 407 -6.92 -7.15 12.76
N HIS A 408 -7.85 -7.26 13.69
CA HIS A 408 -8.00 -6.27 14.75
C HIS A 408 -6.94 -6.49 15.84
N ALA A 409 -6.69 -5.47 16.66
CA ALA A 409 -5.69 -5.52 17.74
C ALA A 409 -5.94 -6.65 18.75
N ASN A 410 -7.18 -7.11 18.88
CA ASN A 410 -7.58 -8.24 19.73
C ASN A 410 -7.44 -9.62 19.04
N GLY A 411 -6.85 -9.67 17.84
CA GLY A 411 -6.61 -10.91 17.10
C GLY A 411 -7.76 -11.41 16.23
N ILE A 412 -8.89 -10.71 16.17
CA ILE A 412 -10.02 -11.06 15.29
C ILE A 412 -9.62 -10.83 13.82
N ALA A 413 -9.73 -11.85 12.98
CA ALA A 413 -9.42 -11.76 11.55
C ALA A 413 -10.51 -11.02 10.76
N GLN A 414 -10.12 -10.34 9.68
CA GLN A 414 -11.01 -9.63 8.76
C GLN A 414 -11.02 -10.37 7.41
N VAL A 415 -12.02 -11.20 7.13
CA VAL A 415 -11.97 -12.18 6.03
C VAL A 415 -12.53 -11.65 4.70
N PRO A 416 -11.94 -12.03 3.54
CA PRO A 416 -12.20 -11.41 2.24
C PRO A 416 -13.46 -11.95 1.53
N PHE A 417 -14.67 -11.70 2.04
CA PHE A 417 -15.90 -12.21 1.41
C PHE A 417 -16.04 -11.79 -0.06
N SER A 418 -16.50 -12.74 -0.89
CA SER A 418 -16.82 -12.53 -2.30
C SER A 418 -18.34 -12.57 -2.52
N PRO A 419 -18.88 -11.76 -3.45
CA PRO A 419 -20.27 -11.88 -3.86
C PRO A 419 -20.55 -13.19 -4.61
N PHE A 420 -19.52 -13.87 -5.13
CA PHE A 420 -19.67 -15.15 -5.82
C PHE A 420 -20.01 -16.29 -4.85
N GLN A 421 -20.85 -17.21 -5.32
CA GLN A 421 -21.33 -18.36 -4.55
C GLN A 421 -20.82 -19.67 -5.16
N PHE A 422 -20.83 -20.75 -4.37
CA PHE A 422 -20.50 -22.11 -4.82
C PHE A 422 -21.74 -22.94 -5.24
N GLY A 423 -22.94 -22.35 -5.21
CA GLY A 423 -24.19 -23.01 -5.63
C GLY A 423 -24.88 -23.81 -4.52
N THR A 424 -26.12 -24.21 -4.77
CA THR A 424 -26.95 -25.05 -3.89
C THR A 424 -26.89 -26.53 -4.29
N GLY A 425 -27.30 -27.43 -3.37
CA GLY A 425 -27.32 -28.87 -3.60
C GLY A 425 -25.97 -29.57 -3.43
N ASP A 426 -25.94 -30.87 -3.74
CA ASP A 426 -24.76 -31.73 -3.55
C ASP A 426 -23.63 -31.41 -4.55
N PRO A 427 -22.38 -31.80 -4.24
CA PRO A 427 -21.28 -31.74 -5.19
C PRO A 427 -21.56 -32.57 -6.46
N VAL A 428 -21.23 -32.04 -7.63
CA VAL A 428 -21.47 -32.73 -8.91
C VAL A 428 -20.19 -32.80 -9.75
N SER A 429 -20.02 -33.91 -10.49
CA SER A 429 -18.86 -34.08 -11.37
C SER A 429 -18.81 -33.01 -12.46
N GLY A 430 -17.61 -32.49 -12.72
CA GLY A 430 -17.36 -31.46 -13.75
C GLY A 430 -17.59 -30.02 -13.31
N GLU A 431 -18.06 -29.76 -12.07
CA GLU A 431 -18.09 -28.40 -11.55
C GLU A 431 -16.69 -27.92 -11.12
N PRO A 432 -16.44 -26.59 -11.07
CA PRO A 432 -15.19 -26.06 -10.55
C PRO A 432 -14.88 -26.59 -9.14
N ALA A 433 -13.66 -27.08 -8.90
CA ALA A 433 -13.26 -27.69 -7.63
C ALA A 433 -13.55 -26.82 -6.37
N PRO A 434 -13.43 -25.47 -6.41
CA PRO A 434 -13.83 -24.65 -5.27
C PRO A 434 -15.34 -24.72 -4.94
N ASN A 435 -16.19 -25.05 -5.93
CA ASN A 435 -17.63 -25.19 -5.70
C ASN A 435 -17.94 -26.46 -4.91
N SER A 436 -17.48 -27.61 -5.40
CA SER A 436 -17.70 -28.91 -4.74
C SER A 436 -17.15 -28.91 -3.31
N ALA A 437 -15.93 -28.40 -3.13
CA ALA A 437 -15.32 -28.30 -1.81
C ALA A 437 -16.04 -27.32 -0.87
N GLY A 438 -16.56 -26.20 -1.39
CA GLY A 438 -17.39 -25.28 -0.60
C GLY A 438 -18.73 -25.90 -0.17
N LYS A 439 -19.36 -26.71 -1.02
CA LYS A 439 -20.57 -27.47 -0.68
C LYS A 439 -20.30 -28.52 0.41
N ASN A 440 -19.14 -29.18 0.37
CA ASN A 440 -18.72 -30.10 1.44
C ASN A 440 -18.54 -29.35 2.77
N VAL A 441 -17.88 -28.19 2.76
CA VAL A 441 -17.74 -27.32 3.94
C VAL A 441 -19.12 -26.91 4.49
N ARG A 442 -20.06 -26.53 3.60
CA ARG A 442 -21.42 -26.19 4.01
C ARG A 442 -22.07 -27.32 4.81
N ALA A 443 -21.99 -28.56 4.33
CA ALA A 443 -22.57 -29.70 5.05
C ALA A 443 -21.98 -29.87 6.45
N LEU A 444 -20.66 -29.66 6.60
CA LEU A 444 -19.98 -29.73 7.91
C LEU A 444 -20.45 -28.63 8.87
N LEU A 445 -20.53 -27.39 8.39
CA LEU A 445 -20.92 -26.25 9.23
C LEU A 445 -22.43 -26.23 9.53
N GLU A 446 -23.26 -26.70 8.60
CA GLU A 446 -24.70 -26.90 8.85
C GLU A 446 -24.93 -27.94 9.93
N ARG A 447 -24.21 -29.07 9.89
CA ARG A 447 -24.27 -30.13 10.91
C ARG A 447 -23.95 -29.61 12.30
N ASP A 448 -22.87 -28.83 12.43
CA ASP A 448 -22.32 -28.47 13.74
C ASP A 448 -22.89 -27.17 14.32
N PHE A 449 -23.27 -26.21 13.45
CA PHE A 449 -23.72 -24.88 13.88
C PHE A 449 -25.19 -24.60 13.52
N GLY A 450 -25.84 -25.45 12.72
CA GLY A 450 -27.18 -25.17 12.20
C GLY A 450 -27.21 -23.95 11.26
N ARG A 451 -26.08 -23.64 10.61
CA ARG A 451 -25.91 -22.46 9.75
C ARG A 451 -25.40 -22.85 8.37
N ALA A 452 -26.15 -22.47 7.34
CA ALA A 452 -25.75 -22.61 5.95
C ALA A 452 -24.79 -21.49 5.53
N ILE A 453 -23.78 -21.84 4.74
CA ILE A 453 -22.88 -20.89 4.08
C ILE A 453 -23.11 -20.90 2.56
N THR A 454 -22.86 -19.78 1.89
CA THR A 454 -23.11 -19.64 0.44
C THR A 454 -21.97 -19.02 -0.34
N ASN A 455 -21.18 -18.17 0.32
CA ASN A 455 -20.22 -17.29 -0.35
C ASN A 455 -18.83 -17.93 -0.42
N LYS A 456 -18.17 -17.62 -1.54
CA LYS A 456 -16.72 -17.78 -1.72
C LYS A 456 -15.98 -16.60 -1.09
N PHE A 457 -14.66 -16.64 -1.21
CA PHE A 457 -13.78 -15.56 -0.82
C PHE A 457 -13.03 -15.01 -2.04
N LYS A 458 -12.60 -13.75 -1.96
CA LYS A 458 -11.83 -13.07 -3.00
C LYS A 458 -10.42 -13.69 -3.06
N HIS A 459 -9.84 -13.77 -4.26
CA HIS A 459 -8.41 -13.99 -4.49
C HIS A 459 -7.59 -12.80 -3.97
N ALA A 460 -7.32 -12.81 -2.67
CA ALA A 460 -6.60 -11.80 -1.92
C ALA A 460 -5.88 -12.50 -0.75
N PRO A 461 -4.96 -11.84 -0.04
CA PRO A 461 -4.36 -12.45 1.15
C PRO A 461 -5.43 -12.90 2.13
N HIS A 462 -5.37 -14.17 2.54
CA HIS A 462 -6.34 -14.78 3.43
C HIS A 462 -5.81 -14.75 4.87
N PRO A 463 -6.35 -13.93 5.78
CA PRO A 463 -5.92 -13.93 7.17
C PRO A 463 -6.34 -15.22 7.87
N GLN A 464 -5.38 -15.87 8.51
CA GLN A 464 -5.51 -17.14 9.18
C GLN A 464 -5.18 -16.97 10.67
N VAL A 465 -5.87 -17.76 11.48
CA VAL A 465 -5.65 -17.90 12.92
C VAL A 465 -5.29 -19.37 13.16
N ARG A 466 -4.08 -19.64 13.68
CA ARG A 466 -3.52 -20.99 13.79
C ARG A 466 -4.33 -21.85 14.75
N GLN A 467 -4.82 -21.31 15.86
CA GLN A 467 -5.70 -22.02 16.78
C GLN A 467 -6.99 -22.48 16.09
N VAL A 468 -7.57 -21.66 15.21
CA VAL A 468 -8.77 -22.05 14.44
C VAL A 468 -8.46 -23.25 13.53
N ALA A 469 -7.31 -23.25 12.86
CA ALA A 469 -6.89 -24.35 12.00
C ALA A 469 -6.72 -25.66 12.80
N LEU A 470 -6.10 -25.61 13.98
CA LEU A 470 -5.93 -26.76 14.88
C LEU A 470 -7.29 -27.31 15.37
N GLU A 471 -8.23 -26.44 15.73
CA GLU A 471 -9.57 -26.87 16.14
C GLU A 471 -10.35 -27.53 15.01
N MET A 472 -10.24 -26.99 13.80
CA MET A 472 -10.88 -27.57 12.61
C MET A 472 -10.30 -28.93 12.27
N GLU A 473 -8.98 -29.08 12.35
CA GLU A 473 -8.30 -30.36 12.15
C GLU A 473 -8.79 -31.43 13.14
N GLU A 474 -8.96 -31.07 14.42
CA GLU A 474 -9.50 -31.99 15.43
C GLU A 474 -10.97 -32.33 15.16
N ARG A 475 -11.79 -31.32 14.88
CA ARG A 475 -13.25 -31.47 14.75
C ARG A 475 -13.67 -32.18 13.46
N TYR A 476 -12.96 -31.94 12.36
CA TYR A 476 -13.24 -32.48 11.02
C TYR A 476 -12.16 -33.46 10.58
N ARG A 477 -11.60 -34.20 11.54
CA ARG A 477 -10.44 -35.09 11.31
C ARG A 477 -10.68 -36.03 10.16
N GLU A 478 -11.82 -36.70 10.10
CA GLU A 478 -12.13 -37.68 9.05
C GLU A 478 -12.11 -37.03 7.65
N GLU A 479 -12.80 -35.90 7.49
CA GLU A 479 -12.95 -35.24 6.21
C GLU A 479 -11.64 -34.57 5.76
N LEU A 480 -10.86 -34.04 6.69
CA LEU A 480 -9.56 -33.42 6.42
C LEU A 480 -8.45 -34.43 6.20
N GLU A 481 -8.46 -35.56 6.90
CA GLU A 481 -7.55 -36.68 6.63
C GLU A 481 -7.82 -37.30 5.25
N ARG A 482 -9.09 -37.46 4.89
CA ARG A 482 -9.48 -37.92 3.54
C ARG A 482 -9.01 -36.95 2.47
N THR A 483 -9.19 -35.64 2.70
CA THR A 483 -8.71 -34.60 1.77
C THR A 483 -7.18 -34.61 1.67
N ALA A 484 -6.47 -34.68 2.80
CA ALA A 484 -5.01 -34.68 2.85
C ALA A 484 -4.38 -35.87 2.10
N ARG A 485 -5.04 -37.03 2.09
CA ARG A 485 -4.57 -38.25 1.38
C ARG A 485 -4.99 -38.29 -0.09
N SER A 486 -5.75 -37.30 -0.56
CA SER A 486 -6.20 -37.22 -1.96
C SER A 486 -5.08 -36.64 -2.84
N ARG A 487 -4.49 -37.45 -3.72
CA ARG A 487 -3.36 -37.02 -4.57
C ARG A 487 -3.74 -35.97 -5.61
N PHE A 488 -4.98 -36.02 -6.11
CA PHE A 488 -5.54 -35.07 -7.07
C PHE A 488 -6.85 -34.50 -6.51
N ARG A 489 -7.31 -33.39 -7.08
CA ARG A 489 -8.59 -32.78 -6.70
C ARG A 489 -9.70 -33.82 -6.72
N SER A 490 -10.50 -33.90 -5.65
CA SER A 490 -11.63 -34.80 -5.53
C SER A 490 -12.92 -34.02 -5.27
N LEU A 491 -14.06 -34.55 -5.74
CA LEU A 491 -15.39 -34.04 -5.41
C LEU A 491 -15.68 -34.03 -3.90
N SER A 492 -14.96 -34.85 -3.16
CA SER A 492 -15.10 -34.97 -1.70
C SER A 492 -14.16 -34.03 -0.93
N ASP A 493 -13.27 -33.30 -1.58
CA ASP A 493 -12.30 -32.43 -0.91
C ASP A 493 -12.97 -31.36 -0.04
N VAL A 494 -12.27 -30.92 0.99
CA VAL A 494 -12.67 -29.81 1.85
C VAL A 494 -11.72 -28.62 1.63
N ALA A 495 -12.26 -27.47 1.26
CA ALA A 495 -11.47 -26.26 1.02
C ALA A 495 -11.07 -25.61 2.36
N PHE A 496 -9.89 -25.94 2.86
CA PHE A 496 -9.45 -25.62 4.23
C PHE A 496 -9.21 -24.13 4.48
N THR A 497 -8.23 -23.52 3.80
CA THR A 497 -7.73 -22.16 4.13
C THR A 497 -8.72 -21.06 3.76
N ALA A 498 -9.36 -21.17 2.60
CA ALA A 498 -10.24 -20.13 2.09
C ALA A 498 -11.69 -20.33 2.54
N THR A 499 -12.23 -21.54 2.58
CA THR A 499 -13.68 -21.72 2.85
C THR A 499 -13.96 -22.16 4.28
N LEU A 500 -13.38 -23.28 4.72
CA LEU A 500 -13.65 -23.83 6.05
C LEU A 500 -13.15 -22.89 7.15
N HIS A 501 -11.90 -22.42 7.06
CA HIS A 501 -11.31 -21.53 8.06
C HIS A 501 -12.12 -20.26 8.26
N HIS A 502 -12.36 -19.51 7.19
CA HIS A 502 -13.02 -18.21 7.30
C HIS A 502 -14.44 -18.33 7.85
N HIS A 503 -15.23 -19.29 7.35
CA HIS A 503 -16.60 -19.46 7.84
C HIS A 503 -16.63 -20.00 9.28
N TYR A 504 -15.77 -20.96 9.62
CA TYR A 504 -15.68 -21.48 10.98
C TYR A 504 -15.23 -20.38 11.96
N ALA A 505 -14.23 -19.57 11.60
CA ALA A 505 -13.78 -18.43 12.39
C ALA A 505 -14.89 -17.40 12.61
N VAL A 506 -15.71 -17.10 11.59
CA VAL A 506 -16.87 -16.22 11.72
C VAL A 506 -17.91 -16.81 12.67
N LEU A 507 -18.28 -18.09 12.49
CA LEU A 507 -19.30 -18.77 13.31
C LEU A 507 -18.91 -18.91 14.78
N THR A 508 -17.62 -18.74 15.08
CA THR A 508 -17.05 -18.88 16.42
C THR A 508 -16.54 -17.55 16.99
N GLY A 509 -16.83 -16.43 16.33
CA GLY A 509 -16.52 -15.08 16.83
C GLY A 509 -15.04 -14.67 16.74
N ARG A 510 -14.26 -15.34 15.89
CA ARG A 510 -12.81 -15.12 15.69
C ARG A 510 -12.47 -14.45 14.37
N ALA A 511 -13.48 -14.25 13.53
CA ALA A 511 -13.37 -13.45 12.32
C ALA A 511 -14.63 -12.62 12.07
N VAL A 512 -14.47 -11.53 11.33
CA VAL A 512 -15.54 -10.68 10.79
C VAL A 512 -15.29 -10.43 9.30
N PRO A 513 -16.30 -10.05 8.51
CA PRO A 513 -16.07 -9.64 7.12
C PRO A 513 -15.10 -8.44 7.02
N GLY A 514 -14.11 -8.55 6.15
CA GLY A 514 -13.17 -7.48 5.80
C GLY A 514 -13.49 -6.81 4.46
N GLU A 515 -13.22 -5.51 4.36
CA GLU A 515 -13.36 -4.77 3.11
C GLU A 515 -12.03 -4.76 2.34
N TYR A 516 -12.01 -5.46 1.21
CA TYR A 516 -10.89 -5.47 0.28
C TYR A 516 -11.30 -5.07 -1.13
N ARG A 517 -10.61 -4.08 -1.68
CA ARG A 517 -10.71 -3.70 -3.09
C ARG A 517 -9.77 -4.58 -3.89
N MET A 518 -10.32 -5.53 -4.62
CA MET A 518 -9.54 -6.49 -5.40
C MET A 518 -9.98 -6.51 -6.86
N ARG A 519 -9.04 -6.77 -7.76
CA ARG A 519 -9.29 -7.04 -9.17
C ARG A 519 -8.67 -8.37 -9.59
N TYR A 520 -9.49 -9.20 -10.19
CA TYR A 520 -9.10 -10.49 -10.74
C TYR A 520 -9.00 -10.34 -12.26
N VAL A 521 -7.86 -10.73 -12.82
CA VAL A 521 -7.61 -10.77 -14.26
C VAL A 521 -7.32 -12.21 -14.63
N ASN A 522 -8.13 -12.76 -15.53
CA ASN A 522 -7.78 -14.00 -16.20
C ASN A 522 -6.88 -13.65 -17.37
N ILE A 523 -5.60 -14.03 -17.30
CA ILE A 523 -4.59 -13.63 -18.29
C ILE A 523 -4.73 -14.38 -19.63
N GLY A 524 -5.49 -15.49 -19.65
CA GLY A 524 -5.79 -16.24 -20.87
C GLY A 524 -6.95 -15.70 -21.70
N LEU A 525 -7.67 -14.66 -21.22
CA LEU A 525 -8.80 -14.10 -21.95
C LEU A 525 -8.36 -13.01 -22.96
N PRO A 526 -9.10 -12.84 -24.08
CA PRO A 526 -8.78 -11.82 -25.09
C PRO A 526 -8.74 -10.37 -24.57
N ASP A 527 -9.43 -10.07 -23.47
CA ASP A 527 -9.50 -8.75 -22.85
C ASP A 527 -8.43 -8.52 -21.75
N ALA A 528 -7.49 -9.47 -21.56
CA ALA A 528 -6.49 -9.40 -20.50
C ALA A 528 -5.61 -8.14 -20.58
N ALA A 529 -5.14 -7.76 -21.78
CA ALA A 529 -4.32 -6.57 -21.97
C ALA A 529 -5.04 -5.27 -21.55
N GLU A 530 -6.32 -5.13 -21.91
CA GLU A 530 -7.15 -3.98 -21.50
C GLU A 530 -7.33 -3.95 -19.98
N ARG A 531 -7.55 -5.11 -19.35
CA ARG A 531 -7.69 -5.23 -17.89
C ARG A 531 -6.39 -4.89 -17.15
N LEU A 532 -5.24 -5.31 -17.66
CA LEU A 532 -3.92 -4.96 -17.11
C LEU A 532 -3.65 -3.46 -17.23
N GLU A 533 -4.00 -2.85 -18.36
CA GLU A 533 -3.87 -1.40 -18.54
C GLU A 533 -4.78 -0.64 -17.56
N ALA A 534 -6.02 -1.08 -17.40
CA ALA A 534 -6.94 -0.51 -16.42
C ALA A 534 -6.43 -0.64 -14.97
N LEU A 535 -5.65 -1.68 -14.65
CA LEU A 535 -5.03 -1.84 -13.32
C LEU A 535 -3.98 -0.77 -13.01
N GLN A 536 -3.35 -0.16 -14.01
CA GLN A 536 -2.33 0.87 -13.78
C GLN A 536 -2.90 2.09 -13.04
N SER A 537 -4.17 2.42 -13.28
CA SER A 537 -4.87 3.57 -12.69
C SER A 537 -5.91 3.19 -11.64
N ALA A 538 -6.14 1.90 -11.40
CA ALA A 538 -7.17 1.43 -10.50
C ALA A 538 -6.79 1.62 -9.02
N GLU A 539 -7.70 2.19 -8.22
CA GLU A 539 -7.55 2.21 -6.77
C GLU A 539 -7.94 0.86 -6.15
N VAL A 540 -7.02 -0.10 -6.21
CA VAL A 540 -7.17 -1.43 -5.62
C VAL A 540 -6.16 -1.67 -4.51
N ASP A 541 -6.51 -2.58 -3.61
CA ASP A 541 -5.63 -3.03 -2.53
C ASP A 541 -4.76 -4.20 -3.02
N PHE A 542 -5.40 -5.11 -3.77
CA PHE A 542 -4.79 -6.31 -4.32
C PHE A 542 -5.24 -6.54 -5.75
N PHE A 543 -4.46 -7.30 -6.50
CA PHE A 543 -4.91 -7.90 -7.75
C PHE A 543 -4.41 -9.33 -7.87
N CYS A 544 -5.09 -10.12 -8.70
CA CYS A 544 -4.76 -11.51 -8.96
C CYS A 544 -4.66 -11.71 -10.49
N LEU A 545 -3.58 -12.33 -10.95
CA LEU A 545 -3.32 -12.64 -12.35
C LEU A 545 -3.35 -14.15 -12.55
N ASN A 546 -4.53 -14.71 -12.76
CA ASN A 546 -4.69 -16.15 -12.84
C ASN A 546 -4.75 -16.63 -14.28
N ASP A 547 -4.09 -17.74 -14.59
CA ASP A 547 -4.16 -18.40 -15.90
C ASP A 547 -5.20 -19.52 -15.86
N VAL A 548 -6.31 -19.30 -16.57
CA VAL A 548 -7.31 -20.35 -16.77
C VAL A 548 -7.31 -20.71 -18.25
N ASP A 549 -6.62 -21.79 -18.57
CA ASP A 549 -6.67 -22.49 -19.86
C ASP A 549 -6.07 -21.72 -21.06
N THR A 550 -4.95 -20.98 -20.88
CA THR A 550 -4.21 -20.37 -22.00
C THR A 550 -3.68 -21.43 -22.99
N PRO A 551 -4.03 -21.36 -24.29
CA PRO A 551 -3.53 -22.27 -25.33
C PRO A 551 -2.01 -22.21 -25.48
N GLU A 552 -1.38 -23.32 -25.88
CA GLU A 552 0.08 -23.45 -26.03
C GLU A 552 0.65 -22.36 -26.98
N GLU A 553 -0.03 -22.09 -28.10
CA GLU A 553 0.37 -21.07 -29.06
C GLU A 553 0.30 -19.62 -28.52
N ALA A 554 -0.44 -19.39 -27.42
CA ALA A 554 -0.60 -18.08 -26.81
C ALA A 554 0.29 -17.87 -25.56
N GLN A 555 0.93 -18.93 -25.06
CA GLN A 555 1.74 -18.92 -23.83
C GLN A 555 2.83 -17.84 -23.85
N GLU A 556 3.61 -17.76 -24.92
CA GLU A 556 4.71 -16.79 -25.04
C GLU A 556 4.19 -15.33 -25.08
N ALA A 557 3.13 -15.08 -25.83
CA ALA A 557 2.52 -13.76 -25.92
C ALA A 557 1.94 -13.29 -24.57
N VAL A 558 1.28 -14.19 -23.84
CA VAL A 558 0.76 -13.93 -22.50
C VAL A 558 1.90 -13.70 -21.51
N ALA A 559 2.99 -14.48 -21.58
CA ALA A 559 4.17 -14.28 -20.74
C ALA A 559 4.81 -12.90 -20.95
N LEU A 560 5.00 -12.48 -22.21
CA LEU A 560 5.50 -11.14 -22.54
C LEU A 560 4.58 -10.02 -22.03
N MET A 561 3.26 -10.21 -22.14
CA MET A 561 2.27 -9.25 -21.65
C MET A 561 2.32 -9.13 -20.12
N VAL A 562 2.34 -10.25 -19.40
CA VAL A 562 2.41 -10.27 -17.93
C VAL A 562 3.74 -9.67 -17.44
N HIS A 563 4.86 -10.05 -18.06
CA HIS A 563 6.16 -9.47 -17.74
C HIS A 563 6.21 -7.96 -18.02
N GLY A 564 5.66 -7.53 -19.16
CA GLY A 564 5.56 -6.12 -19.54
C GLY A 564 4.71 -5.29 -18.57
N PHE A 565 3.80 -5.92 -17.82
CA PHE A 565 3.02 -5.29 -16.75
C PHE A 565 3.74 -5.32 -15.40
N LEU A 566 4.27 -6.48 -14.98
CA LEU A 566 4.83 -6.69 -13.65
C LEU A 566 6.20 -6.02 -13.46
N GLU A 567 7.09 -6.07 -14.46
CA GLU A 567 8.45 -5.52 -14.33
C GLU A 567 8.46 -4.01 -14.11
N PRO A 568 7.73 -3.17 -14.88
CA PRO A 568 7.63 -1.74 -14.57
C PRO A 568 6.98 -1.49 -13.21
N ARG A 569 5.97 -2.29 -12.85
CA ARG A 569 5.16 -2.10 -11.63
C ARG A 569 5.90 -2.45 -10.35
N PHE A 570 6.80 -3.44 -10.41
CA PHE A 570 7.64 -3.92 -9.32
C PHE A 570 9.10 -4.07 -9.77
N PRO A 571 9.78 -2.95 -10.08
CA PRO A 571 11.07 -2.96 -10.78
C PRO A 571 12.27 -3.27 -9.87
N PHE A 572 12.06 -3.35 -8.55
CA PHE A 572 13.13 -3.57 -7.60
C PHE A 572 13.10 -4.99 -7.05
N PRO A 573 14.24 -5.69 -7.05
CA PRO A 573 14.35 -6.97 -6.39
C PRO A 573 13.93 -6.91 -4.92
N SER A 574 13.24 -7.94 -4.45
CA SER A 574 13.01 -8.14 -3.02
C SER A 574 14.30 -8.56 -2.33
N ARG A 575 14.34 -8.47 -0.99
CA ARG A 575 15.49 -8.96 -0.19
C ARG A 575 15.75 -10.47 -0.32
N TYR A 576 14.80 -11.20 -0.90
CA TYR A 576 14.84 -12.65 -1.07
C TYR A 576 15.40 -13.07 -2.43
N GLU A 577 15.74 -12.12 -3.31
CA GLU A 577 16.35 -12.43 -4.60
C GLU A 577 17.87 -12.48 -4.47
N LYS A 578 18.50 -13.46 -5.13
CA LYS A 578 19.97 -13.53 -5.23
C LYS A 578 20.52 -12.25 -5.85
N SER A 579 21.62 -11.74 -5.29
CA SER A 579 22.37 -10.64 -5.92
C SER A 579 22.96 -11.14 -7.24
N SER A 580 22.61 -10.48 -8.34
CA SER A 580 23.15 -10.75 -9.68
C SER A 580 24.64 -10.44 -9.80
#